data_AF-A0A242CDC4-F1
#
_entry.id   AF-A0A242CDC4-F1
#
_cell.length_a   1.000
_cell.length_b   1.000
_cell.length_c   1.000
_cell.angle_alpha   90.00
_cell.angle_beta   90.00
_cell.angle_gamma   90.00
#
_symmetry.space_group_name_H-M   'P 1'
#
loop_
_entity.id
_entity.type
_entity.pdbx_description
1 polymer ?
#
loop_
_entity_poly.entity_id
_entity_poly.type
_entity_poly.pdbx_seq_one_letter_code
_entity_poly.pdbx_strand_id
1 'polypeptide(L)'
;MIKSGLVDRGSLKIVIYLIVIICSITVCFLGIKINAKQKHQRKIEYAEATIKNETGKIKQLNEQVRNLYQDQQEEFLIQPLEDSLIIEIERSVIALKSKAEDFGLKKKEFSVDTSETAQNKDKLILKLKDVKVKKKIQNQVTDLLVQEPADWKVNADAVVMNEHATDEKVLKIRNKISGHTSVWHDAIIAFLNEIDAQIKQYSESKQSIDAMIDGEKLTSNANAENFILTFNQVALIKNEGLRKSLVDKLDFIDKQLENPANIAVPTDGDGGTLPPPSE
;
A
#
# COMPACT_ATOMS: atom_id res chain seq x y z
N MET A 1 101.93 -22.98 8.81
CA MET A 1 101.37 -24.21 8.20
C MET A 1 99.98 -24.45 8.79
N ILE A 2 98.94 -23.92 8.15
CA ILE A 2 97.53 -24.32 8.38
C ILE A 2 96.91 -24.45 6.98
N LYS A 3 96.36 -25.64 6.72
CA LYS A 3 95.86 -26.14 5.43
C LYS A 3 94.76 -25.25 4.85
N SER A 4 94.99 -24.71 3.66
CA SER A 4 93.91 -24.25 2.77
C SER A 4 93.19 -25.48 2.22
N GLY A 5 92.05 -25.83 2.81
CA GLY A 5 91.17 -26.87 2.31
C GLY A 5 90.63 -26.50 0.93
N LEU A 6 90.90 -27.36 -0.05
CA LEU A 6 90.26 -27.39 -1.35
C LEU A 6 88.74 -27.35 -1.19
N VAL A 7 88.12 -26.22 -1.52
CA VAL A 7 86.69 -26.17 -1.83
C VAL A 7 86.53 -26.88 -3.17
N ASP A 8 85.97 -28.09 -3.12
CA ASP A 8 85.65 -28.90 -4.28
C ASP A 8 84.73 -28.10 -5.24
N ARG A 9 85.17 -27.93 -6.50
CA ARG A 9 84.45 -27.13 -7.50
C ARG A 9 83.08 -27.73 -7.85
N GLY A 10 82.83 -29.01 -7.54
CA GLY A 10 81.54 -29.66 -7.70
C GLY A 10 80.49 -29.18 -6.68
N SER A 11 80.88 -29.09 -5.41
CA SER A 11 80.02 -28.63 -4.31
C SER A 11 79.70 -27.13 -4.38
N LEU A 12 80.62 -26.30 -4.89
CA LEU A 12 80.36 -24.87 -5.13
C LEU A 12 79.29 -24.64 -6.21
N LYS A 13 79.29 -25.45 -7.28
CA LYS A 13 78.26 -25.39 -8.34
C LYS A 13 76.89 -25.78 -7.82
N ILE A 14 76.80 -26.82 -6.98
CA ILE A 14 75.55 -27.27 -6.36
C ILE A 14 74.94 -26.18 -5.48
N VAL A 15 75.77 -25.46 -4.70
CA VAL A 15 75.31 -24.33 -3.87
C VAL A 15 74.81 -23.17 -4.72
N ILE A 16 75.50 -22.82 -5.81
CA ILE A 16 75.07 -21.76 -6.73
C ILE A 16 73.74 -22.13 -7.41
N TYR A 17 73.57 -23.37 -7.87
CA TYR A 17 72.31 -23.83 -8.46
C TYR A 17 71.15 -23.77 -7.45
N LEU A 18 71.38 -24.16 -6.19
CA LEU A 18 70.36 -24.05 -5.13
C LEU A 18 69.96 -22.60 -4.85
N ILE A 19 70.91 -21.66 -4.83
CA ILE A 19 70.64 -20.24 -4.63
C ILE A 19 69.81 -19.67 -5.79
N VAL A 20 70.15 -20.00 -7.04
CA VAL A 20 69.40 -19.54 -8.22
C VAL A 20 67.97 -20.09 -8.24
N ILE A 21 67.77 -21.35 -7.86
CA ILE A 21 66.43 -21.96 -7.76
C ILE A 21 65.59 -21.27 -6.67
N ILE A 22 66.18 -21.01 -5.50
CA ILE A 22 65.50 -20.32 -4.39
C ILE A 22 65.13 -18.89 -4.79
N CYS A 23 66.05 -18.15 -5.43
CA CYS A 23 65.80 -16.79 -5.92
C CYS A 23 64.69 -16.74 -6.99
N SER A 24 64.64 -17.72 -7.90
CA SER A 24 63.59 -17.83 -8.92
C SER A 24 62.20 -18.02 -8.29
N ILE A 25 62.09 -18.91 -7.30
CA ILE A 25 60.83 -19.15 -6.57
C ILE A 25 60.39 -17.89 -5.81
N THR A 26 61.33 -17.15 -5.20
CA THR A 26 61.00 -15.91 -4.48
C THR A 26 60.47 -14.83 -5.43
N VAL A 27 61.09 -14.64 -6.59
CA VAL A 27 60.64 -13.66 -7.60
C VAL A 27 59.27 -14.04 -8.16
N CYS A 28 59.02 -15.33 -8.44
CA CYS A 28 57.71 -15.81 -8.87
C CYS A 28 56.64 -15.59 -7.79
N PHE A 29 56.94 -15.86 -6.51
CA PHE A 29 56.00 -15.66 -5.40
C PHE A 29 55.73 -14.17 -5.13
N LEU A 30 56.76 -13.32 -5.20
CA LEU A 30 56.64 -11.85 -5.14
C LEU A 30 55.80 -11.32 -6.31
N GLY A 31 56.02 -11.81 -7.53
CA GLY A 31 55.25 -11.44 -8.71
C GLY A 31 53.77 -11.79 -8.58
N ILE A 32 53.44 -13.01 -8.14
CA ILE A 32 52.06 -13.43 -7.86
C ILE A 32 51.42 -12.54 -6.78
N LYS A 33 52.16 -12.23 -5.70
CA LYS A 33 51.66 -11.42 -4.59
C LYS A 33 51.46 -9.95 -4.97
N ILE A 34 52.34 -9.37 -5.79
CA ILE A 34 52.23 -8.01 -6.32
C ILE A 34 51.04 -7.91 -7.28
N ASN A 35 50.88 -8.89 -8.18
CA ASN A 35 49.79 -8.93 -9.14
C ASN A 35 48.44 -9.13 -8.43
N ALA A 36 48.39 -9.97 -7.38
CA ALA A 36 47.21 -10.11 -6.52
C ALA A 36 46.86 -8.81 -5.78
N LYS A 37 47.87 -8.11 -5.22
CA LYS A 37 47.66 -6.80 -4.57
C LYS A 37 47.15 -5.74 -5.55
N GLN A 38 47.72 -5.65 -6.75
CA GLN A 38 47.26 -4.70 -7.77
C GLN A 38 45.84 -5.01 -8.24
N LYS A 39 45.50 -6.29 -8.45
CA LYS A 39 44.12 -6.70 -8.79
C LYS A 39 43.14 -6.32 -7.67
N HIS A 40 43.53 -6.53 -6.41
CA HIS A 40 42.71 -6.14 -5.26
C HIS A 40 42.52 -4.63 -5.15
N GLN A 41 43.59 -3.86 -5.36
CA GLN A 41 43.51 -2.39 -5.35
C GLN A 41 42.62 -1.86 -6.47
N ARG A 42 42.73 -2.40 -7.70
CA ARG A 42 41.83 -2.06 -8.81
C ARG A 42 40.38 -2.38 -8.51
N LYS A 43 40.12 -3.47 -7.78
CA LYS A 43 38.77 -3.85 -7.33
C LYS A 43 38.21 -2.81 -6.35
N ILE A 44 39.03 -2.30 -5.42
CA ILE A 44 38.67 -1.22 -4.50
C ILE A 44 38.37 0.07 -5.29
N GLU A 45 39.28 0.51 -6.16
CA GLU A 45 39.12 1.72 -6.98
C GLU A 45 37.86 1.66 -7.85
N TYR A 46 37.62 0.51 -8.50
CA TYR A 46 36.41 0.27 -9.29
C TYR A 46 35.15 0.35 -8.43
N ALA A 47 35.18 -0.23 -7.23
CA ALA A 47 34.03 -0.22 -6.33
C ALA A 47 33.73 1.18 -5.81
N GLU A 48 34.76 1.95 -5.44
CA GLU A 48 34.60 3.35 -5.00
C GLU A 48 34.05 4.25 -6.12
N ALA A 49 34.60 4.12 -7.34
CA ALA A 49 34.10 4.85 -8.51
C ALA A 49 32.65 4.47 -8.84
N THR A 50 32.31 3.18 -8.73
CA THR A 50 30.94 2.69 -8.93
C THR A 50 30.02 3.29 -7.88
N ILE A 51 30.36 3.23 -6.59
CA ILE A 51 29.51 3.78 -5.52
C ILE A 51 29.25 5.27 -5.72
N LYS A 52 30.25 6.05 -6.10
CA LYS A 52 30.05 7.48 -6.42
C LYS A 52 29.00 7.69 -7.51
N ASN A 53 29.02 6.86 -8.56
CA ASN A 53 28.00 6.89 -9.61
C ASN A 53 26.62 6.45 -9.09
N GLU A 54 26.57 5.40 -8.29
CA GLU A 54 25.32 4.89 -7.69
C GLU A 54 24.70 5.90 -6.72
N THR A 55 25.48 6.69 -5.98
CA THR A 55 24.98 7.82 -5.17
C THR A 55 24.23 8.83 -6.03
N GLY A 56 24.72 9.12 -7.24
CA GLY A 56 24.04 9.99 -8.21
C GLY A 56 22.70 9.39 -8.65
N LYS A 57 22.68 8.10 -8.98
CA LYS A 57 21.45 7.39 -9.37
C LYS A 57 20.42 7.33 -8.24
N ILE A 58 20.84 7.17 -6.99
CA ILE A 58 19.93 7.21 -5.83
C ILE A 58 19.20 8.55 -5.77
N LYS A 59 19.90 9.67 -6.00
CA LYS A 59 19.27 10.99 -6.02
C LYS A 59 18.22 11.10 -7.13
N GLN A 60 18.56 10.63 -8.33
CA GLN A 60 17.62 10.61 -9.46
C GLN A 60 16.40 9.73 -9.18
N LEU A 61 16.60 8.53 -8.64
CA LEU A 61 15.50 7.64 -8.29
C LEU A 61 14.64 8.21 -7.16
N ASN A 62 15.22 8.94 -6.21
CA ASN A 62 14.47 9.63 -5.18
C ASN A 62 13.60 10.76 -5.77
N GLU A 63 14.08 11.48 -6.78
CA GLU A 63 13.27 12.45 -7.51
C GLU A 63 12.14 11.78 -8.30
N GLN A 64 12.41 10.62 -8.93
CA GLN A 64 11.37 9.83 -9.59
C GLN A 64 10.29 9.37 -8.60
N VAL A 65 10.68 8.90 -7.41
CA VAL A 65 9.73 8.54 -6.34
C VAL A 65 8.92 9.75 -5.89
N ARG A 66 9.54 10.92 -5.75
CA ARG A 66 8.84 12.17 -5.39
C ARG A 66 7.77 12.54 -6.42
N ASN A 67 8.02 12.28 -7.70
CA ASN A 67 7.06 12.55 -8.77
C ASN A 67 5.85 11.58 -8.79
N LEU A 68 5.86 10.54 -7.95
CA LEU A 68 4.69 9.68 -7.73
C LEU A 68 3.65 10.34 -6.81
N TYR A 69 4.02 11.43 -6.13
CA TYR A 69 3.16 12.17 -5.21
C TYR A 69 2.56 13.41 -5.89
N GLN A 70 1.38 13.82 -5.45
CA GLN A 70 0.68 15.02 -5.92
C GLN A 70 1.43 16.30 -5.56
N ASP A 71 2.20 16.28 -4.46
CA ASP A 71 2.92 17.44 -3.97
C ASP A 71 4.20 17.05 -3.21
N GLN A 72 4.90 18.08 -2.70
CA GLN A 72 6.15 17.94 -1.97
C GLN A 72 5.98 17.43 -0.53
N GLN A 73 4.76 17.35 0.00
CA GLN A 73 4.48 16.79 1.32
C GLN A 73 4.52 15.26 1.29
N GLU A 74 4.52 14.65 0.10
CA GLU A 74 4.59 13.19 -0.10
C GLU A 74 3.46 12.44 0.65
N GLU A 75 2.29 13.06 0.77
CA GLU A 75 1.15 12.48 1.49
C GLU A 75 0.26 11.66 0.54
N PHE A 76 -0.10 12.21 -0.62
CA PHE A 76 -1.03 11.59 -1.56
C PHE A 76 -0.34 11.29 -2.89
N LEU A 77 -0.66 10.13 -3.46
CA LEU A 77 -0.13 9.73 -4.76
C LEU A 77 -0.95 10.36 -5.89
N ILE A 78 -0.28 10.63 -7.01
CA ILE A 78 -0.97 10.98 -8.24
C ILE A 78 -1.88 9.83 -8.66
N GLN A 79 -2.98 10.17 -9.34
CA GLN A 79 -3.82 9.17 -9.98
C GLN A 79 -4.17 9.64 -11.41
N PRO A 80 -4.23 8.71 -12.40
CA PRO A 80 -3.86 7.31 -12.28
C PRO A 80 -2.34 7.12 -12.11
N LEU A 81 -1.94 6.14 -11.31
CA LEU A 81 -0.54 5.73 -11.16
C LEU A 81 -0.39 4.31 -11.69
N GLU A 82 0.58 4.08 -12.57
CA GLU A 82 0.84 2.75 -13.16
C GLU A 82 1.66 1.86 -12.23
N ASP A 83 1.32 0.57 -12.14
CA ASP A 83 2.10 -0.41 -11.36
C ASP A 83 3.48 -0.66 -11.97
N SER A 84 3.56 -0.62 -13.31
CA SER A 84 4.80 -0.83 -14.07
C SER A 84 5.88 0.18 -13.66
N LEU A 85 5.51 1.45 -13.47
CA LEU A 85 6.42 2.51 -13.05
C LEU A 85 7.01 2.24 -11.66
N ILE A 86 6.17 1.86 -10.69
CA ILE A 86 6.64 1.55 -9.33
C ILE A 86 7.60 0.34 -9.35
N ILE A 87 7.27 -0.69 -10.13
CA ILE A 87 8.09 -1.90 -10.27
C ILE A 87 9.43 -1.58 -10.94
N GLU A 88 9.46 -0.71 -11.94
CA GLU A 88 10.68 -0.28 -12.63
C GLU A 88 11.62 0.48 -11.68
N ILE A 89 11.08 1.44 -10.93
CA ILE A 89 11.85 2.20 -9.94
C ILE A 89 12.38 1.24 -8.86
N GLU A 90 11.56 0.33 -8.35
CA GLU A 90 11.97 -0.64 -7.34
C GLU A 90 13.11 -1.55 -7.82
N ARG A 91 13.00 -2.11 -9.03
CA ARG A 91 14.07 -2.92 -9.62
C ARG A 91 15.37 -2.13 -9.75
N SER A 92 15.26 -0.88 -10.19
CA SER A 92 16.41 0.02 -10.30
C SER A 92 17.07 0.27 -8.95
N VAL A 93 16.28 0.54 -7.91
CA VAL A 93 16.78 0.74 -6.54
C VAL A 93 17.46 -0.51 -5.99
N ILE A 94 16.84 -1.68 -6.14
CA ILE A 94 17.39 -2.96 -5.64
C ILE A 94 18.75 -3.26 -6.28
N ALA A 95 18.89 -3.01 -7.59
CA ALA A 95 20.09 -3.30 -8.36
C ALA A 95 21.32 -2.44 -7.99
N LEU A 96 21.10 -1.29 -7.34
CA LEU A 96 22.20 -0.39 -6.96
C LEU A 96 23.16 -1.03 -5.97
N LYS A 97 24.45 -0.81 -6.15
CA LYS A 97 25.46 -1.16 -5.14
C LYS A 97 25.73 0.05 -4.24
N SER A 98 25.65 -0.13 -2.93
CA SER A 98 25.75 0.98 -1.97
C SER A 98 26.77 0.74 -0.85
N LYS A 99 27.34 -0.46 -0.74
CA LYS A 99 28.29 -0.82 0.32
C LYS A 99 29.41 -1.74 -0.19
N ALA A 100 30.50 -1.82 0.56
CA ALA A 100 31.68 -2.62 0.20
C ALA A 100 31.35 -4.11 -0.01
N GLU A 101 30.40 -4.61 0.78
CA GLU A 101 29.94 -5.99 0.76
C GLU A 101 29.32 -6.38 -0.59
N ASP A 102 28.70 -5.42 -1.32
CA ASP A 102 28.11 -5.64 -2.64
C ASP A 102 29.16 -5.92 -3.73
N PHE A 103 30.43 -5.67 -3.41
CA PHE A 103 31.61 -5.99 -4.23
C PHE A 103 32.43 -7.14 -3.64
N GLY A 104 32.00 -7.75 -2.53
CA GLY A 104 32.79 -8.74 -1.80
C GLY A 104 34.09 -8.17 -1.25
N LEU A 105 34.02 -6.95 -0.70
CA LEU A 105 35.09 -6.25 0.01
C LEU A 105 34.64 -5.97 1.45
N LYS A 106 35.57 -5.83 2.39
CA LYS A 106 35.28 -5.43 3.77
C LYS A 106 35.20 -3.90 3.85
N LYS A 107 34.29 -3.38 4.68
CA LYS A 107 34.15 -1.92 4.91
C LYS A 107 35.47 -1.18 5.15
N LYS A 108 36.39 -1.76 5.92
CA LYS A 108 37.72 -1.18 6.23
C LYS A 108 38.67 -1.07 5.04
N GLU A 109 38.33 -1.68 3.91
CA GLU A 109 39.14 -1.67 2.68
C GLU A 109 38.77 -0.50 1.77
N PHE A 110 37.68 0.22 2.04
CA PHE A 110 37.34 1.46 1.37
C PHE A 110 37.97 2.67 2.06
N SER A 111 38.43 3.61 1.25
CA SER A 111 38.84 4.94 1.66
C SER A 111 37.67 5.92 1.73
N VAL A 112 36.55 5.59 1.07
CA VAL A 112 35.33 6.42 1.02
C VAL A 112 34.29 5.92 2.02
N ASP A 113 33.67 6.83 2.77
CA ASP A 113 32.52 6.49 3.61
C ASP A 113 31.27 6.26 2.74
N THR A 114 30.75 5.03 2.78
CA THR A 114 29.57 4.62 2.01
C THR A 114 28.30 4.57 2.86
N SER A 115 28.38 4.96 4.13
CA SER A 115 27.27 4.89 5.08
C SER A 115 26.05 5.68 4.61
N GLU A 116 26.26 6.91 4.13
CA GLU A 116 25.20 7.78 3.62
C GLU A 116 24.51 7.18 2.37
N THR A 117 25.29 6.63 1.44
CA THR A 117 24.75 6.02 0.21
C THR A 117 23.89 4.80 0.55
N ALA A 118 24.34 3.95 1.48
CA ALA A 118 23.55 2.81 1.95
C ALA A 118 22.27 3.25 2.67
N GLN A 119 22.36 4.23 3.57
CA GLN A 119 21.18 4.76 4.28
C GLN A 119 20.17 5.39 3.32
N ASN A 120 20.62 6.12 2.30
CA ASN A 120 19.72 6.72 1.31
C ASN A 120 19.04 5.66 0.44
N LYS A 121 19.74 4.58 0.08
CA LYS A 121 19.14 3.42 -0.59
C LYS A 121 18.06 2.78 0.29
N ASP A 122 18.36 2.53 1.57
CA ASP A 122 17.41 1.90 2.50
C ASP A 122 16.17 2.78 2.72
N LYS A 123 16.35 4.10 2.87
CA LYS A 123 15.25 5.06 2.93
C LYS A 123 14.37 5.02 1.67
N LEU A 124 14.98 4.92 0.50
CA LEU A 124 14.26 4.86 -0.77
C LEU A 124 13.45 3.56 -0.91
N ILE A 125 13.99 2.43 -0.44
CA ILE A 125 13.25 1.16 -0.36
C ILE A 125 12.04 1.29 0.57
N LEU A 126 12.21 1.91 1.73
CA LEU A 126 11.09 2.16 2.66
C LEU A 126 10.04 3.09 2.06
N LYS A 127 10.44 4.15 1.37
CA LYS A 127 9.52 5.05 0.64
C LYS A 127 8.74 4.30 -0.43
N LEU A 128 9.38 3.45 -1.23
CA LEU A 128 8.67 2.65 -2.24
C LEU A 128 7.67 1.66 -1.62
N LYS A 129 7.99 1.08 -0.46
CA LYS A 129 7.05 0.25 0.28
C LYS A 129 5.83 1.06 0.74
N ASP A 130 6.05 2.27 1.24
CA ASP A 130 4.99 3.18 1.62
C ASP A 130 4.11 3.59 0.42
N VAL A 131 4.71 3.95 -0.72
CA VAL A 131 3.99 4.20 -1.98
C VAL A 131 3.08 3.03 -2.36
N LYS A 132 3.57 1.79 -2.29
CA LYS A 132 2.75 0.61 -2.60
C LYS A 132 1.57 0.45 -1.65
N VAL A 133 1.76 0.71 -0.36
CA VAL A 133 0.69 0.66 0.63
C VAL A 133 -0.34 1.77 0.36
N LYS A 134 0.11 3.02 0.21
CA LYS A 134 -0.75 4.17 -0.10
C LYS A 134 -1.56 3.94 -1.37
N LYS A 135 -0.92 3.51 -2.45
CA LYS A 135 -1.58 3.19 -3.72
C LYS A 135 -2.67 2.15 -3.54
N LYS A 136 -2.34 1.04 -2.88
CA LYS A 136 -3.29 -0.05 -2.64
C LYS A 136 -4.51 0.48 -1.88
N ILE A 137 -4.31 1.27 -0.84
CA ILE A 137 -5.41 1.81 -0.03
C ILE A 137 -6.22 2.86 -0.80
N GLN A 138 -5.59 3.81 -1.50
CA GLN A 138 -6.29 4.80 -2.33
C GLN A 138 -7.15 4.12 -3.40
N ASN A 139 -6.63 3.09 -4.08
CA ASN A 139 -7.40 2.30 -5.04
C ASN A 139 -8.58 1.60 -4.35
N GLN A 140 -8.34 0.96 -3.20
CA GLN A 140 -9.42 0.29 -2.47
C GLN A 140 -10.52 1.23 -1.99
N VAL A 141 -10.20 2.46 -1.63
CA VAL A 141 -11.22 3.49 -1.30
C VAL A 141 -11.93 3.95 -2.56
N THR A 142 -11.19 4.19 -3.65
CA THR A 142 -11.75 4.57 -4.95
C THR A 142 -12.74 3.51 -5.48
N ASP A 143 -12.44 2.23 -5.29
CA ASP A 143 -13.30 1.09 -5.65
C ASP A 143 -14.64 1.06 -4.87
N LEU A 144 -14.79 1.86 -3.81
CA LEU A 144 -16.04 2.02 -3.06
C LEU A 144 -16.84 3.25 -3.50
N LEU A 145 -16.30 4.07 -4.39
CA LEU A 145 -16.91 5.31 -4.85
C LEU A 145 -17.45 5.16 -6.28
N VAL A 146 -18.38 6.04 -6.64
CA VAL A 146 -18.86 6.18 -8.03
C VAL A 146 -17.82 6.87 -8.90
N GLN A 147 -17.10 7.83 -8.32
CA GLN A 147 -16.04 8.58 -9.01
C GLN A 147 -14.83 8.71 -8.10
N GLU A 148 -13.65 8.72 -8.70
CA GLU A 148 -12.40 8.92 -8.01
C GLU A 148 -12.28 10.36 -7.47
N PRO A 149 -11.79 10.55 -6.22
CA PRO A 149 -11.55 11.89 -5.69
C PRO A 149 -10.47 12.62 -6.50
N ALA A 150 -10.83 13.77 -7.08
CA ALA A 150 -9.86 14.62 -7.79
C ALA A 150 -8.76 15.17 -6.86
N ASP A 151 -9.12 15.38 -5.59
CA ASP A 151 -8.19 15.79 -4.53
C ASP A 151 -8.60 15.11 -3.21
N TRP A 152 -7.66 14.38 -2.63
CA TRP A 152 -7.85 13.66 -1.37
C TRP A 152 -7.82 14.57 -0.15
N LYS A 153 -7.50 15.86 -0.32
CA LYS A 153 -7.55 16.88 0.74
C LYS A 153 -8.88 17.62 0.81
N VAL A 154 -9.76 17.43 -0.17
CA VAL A 154 -11.08 18.08 -0.24
C VAL A 154 -12.05 17.43 0.76
N ASN A 155 -13.14 18.13 1.07
CA ASN A 155 -14.18 17.65 1.97
C ASN A 155 -14.73 16.29 1.50
N ALA A 156 -14.58 15.28 2.36
CA ALA A 156 -15.08 13.93 2.14
C ALA A 156 -16.59 13.92 1.85
N ASP A 157 -17.36 14.87 2.39
CA ASP A 157 -18.81 14.97 2.19
C ASP A 157 -19.24 15.02 0.71
N ALA A 158 -18.35 15.40 -0.22
CA ALA A 158 -18.69 15.47 -1.64
C ALA A 158 -18.69 14.09 -2.34
N VAL A 159 -18.13 13.06 -1.71
CA VAL A 159 -18.05 11.73 -2.35
C VAL A 159 -19.36 10.98 -2.32
N VAL A 160 -19.49 10.06 -3.27
CA VAL A 160 -20.68 9.23 -3.43
C VAL A 160 -20.25 7.78 -3.45
N MET A 161 -20.75 6.97 -2.50
CA MET A 161 -20.49 5.54 -2.49
C MET A 161 -21.12 4.86 -3.70
N ASN A 162 -20.49 3.81 -4.22
CA ASN A 162 -21.11 2.95 -5.22
C ASN A 162 -22.00 1.87 -4.57
N GLU A 163 -22.77 1.18 -5.40
CA GLU A 163 -23.72 0.13 -4.98
C GLU A 163 -23.07 -1.13 -4.38
N HIS A 164 -21.75 -1.27 -4.51
CA HIS A 164 -21.00 -2.40 -3.99
C HIS A 164 -20.26 -2.05 -2.68
N ALA A 165 -20.38 -0.83 -2.17
CA ALA A 165 -19.82 -0.44 -0.89
C ALA A 165 -20.52 -1.19 0.26
N THR A 166 -19.74 -1.72 1.21
CA THR A 166 -20.25 -2.46 2.38
C THR A 166 -19.40 -2.19 3.61
N ASP A 167 -20.02 -2.31 4.79
CA ASP A 167 -19.32 -2.15 6.09
C ASP A 167 -18.09 -3.04 6.19
N GLU A 168 -18.18 -4.28 5.68
CA GLU A 168 -17.06 -5.23 5.68
C GLU A 168 -15.87 -4.72 4.85
N LYS A 169 -16.13 -4.14 3.67
CA LYS A 169 -15.07 -3.58 2.83
C LYS A 169 -14.43 -2.36 3.50
N VAL A 170 -15.22 -1.48 4.11
CA VAL A 170 -14.72 -0.32 4.86
C VAL A 170 -13.86 -0.78 6.05
N LEU A 171 -14.36 -1.70 6.86
CA LEU A 171 -13.64 -2.24 8.02
C LEU A 171 -12.30 -2.90 7.61
N LYS A 172 -12.28 -3.64 6.49
CA LYS A 172 -11.04 -4.22 5.94
C LYS A 172 -10.01 -3.15 5.59
N ILE A 173 -10.42 -1.99 5.09
CA ILE A 173 -9.50 -0.88 4.79
C ILE A 173 -9.00 -0.25 6.10
N ARG A 174 -9.90 0.05 7.04
CA ARG A 174 -9.54 0.61 8.37
C ARG A 174 -8.50 -0.24 9.09
N ASN A 175 -8.71 -1.56 9.11
CA ASN A 175 -7.78 -2.49 9.75
C ASN A 175 -6.38 -2.46 9.13
N LYS A 176 -6.28 -2.30 7.79
CA LYS A 176 -4.97 -2.22 7.10
C LYS A 176 -4.19 -0.96 7.41
N ILE A 177 -4.88 0.14 7.71
CA ILE A 177 -4.26 1.43 8.05
C ILE A 177 -4.21 1.66 9.57
N SER A 178 -4.61 0.68 10.37
CA SER A 178 -4.55 0.77 11.83
C SER A 178 -3.10 0.99 12.28
N GLY A 179 -2.89 1.98 13.16
CA GLY A 179 -1.55 2.34 13.67
C GLY A 179 -0.76 3.29 12.77
N HIS A 180 -1.29 3.69 11.61
CA HIS A 180 -0.74 4.82 10.84
C HIS A 180 -1.26 6.14 11.43
N THR A 181 -0.42 7.18 11.44
CA THR A 181 -0.80 8.54 11.84
C THR A 181 -0.13 9.51 10.88
N SER A 182 -0.91 10.11 9.97
CA SER A 182 -0.44 11.10 9.00
C SER A 182 -1.63 11.84 8.39
N VAL A 183 -1.37 12.94 7.66
CA VAL A 183 -2.42 13.68 6.95
C VAL A 183 -3.14 12.76 5.94
N TRP A 184 -2.39 11.91 5.26
CA TRP A 184 -2.96 10.87 4.41
C TRP A 184 -3.89 9.91 5.17
N HIS A 185 -3.47 9.42 6.34
CA HIS A 185 -4.31 8.52 7.15
C HIS A 185 -5.63 9.20 7.54
N ASP A 186 -5.55 10.44 8.05
CA ASP A 186 -6.71 11.18 8.53
C ASP A 186 -7.71 11.45 7.40
N ALA A 187 -7.20 11.80 6.21
CA ALA A 187 -8.04 11.96 5.02
C ALA A 187 -8.73 10.66 4.62
N ILE A 188 -7.99 9.54 4.53
CA ILE A 188 -8.58 8.23 4.23
C ILE A 188 -9.67 7.87 5.25
N ILE A 189 -9.44 8.12 6.55
CA ILE A 189 -10.46 7.90 7.58
C ILE A 189 -11.69 8.78 7.36
N ALA A 190 -11.53 10.04 6.96
CA ALA A 190 -12.66 10.91 6.63
C ALA A 190 -13.51 10.37 5.48
N PHE A 191 -12.88 9.92 4.38
CA PHE A 191 -13.60 9.26 3.28
C PHE A 191 -14.33 7.99 3.75
N LEU A 192 -13.67 7.15 4.55
CA LEU A 192 -14.29 5.92 5.06
C LEU A 192 -15.47 6.20 6.02
N ASN A 193 -15.38 7.25 6.84
CA ASN A 193 -16.48 7.69 7.70
C ASN A 193 -17.69 8.16 6.87
N GLU A 194 -17.45 8.91 5.81
CA GLU A 194 -18.51 9.37 4.92
C GLU A 194 -19.16 8.20 4.16
N ILE A 195 -18.35 7.23 3.69
CA ILE A 195 -18.89 6.01 3.07
C ILE A 195 -19.74 5.23 4.08
N ASP A 196 -19.28 5.04 5.33
CA ASP A 196 -20.06 4.37 6.38
C ASP A 196 -21.37 5.12 6.68
N ALA A 197 -21.36 6.45 6.69
CA ALA A 197 -22.57 7.25 6.90
C ALA A 197 -23.59 7.03 5.77
N GLN A 198 -23.13 6.99 4.51
CA GLN A 198 -24.00 6.69 3.37
C GLN A 198 -24.52 5.25 3.39
N ILE A 199 -23.71 4.26 3.78
CA ILE A 199 -24.14 2.86 3.92
C ILE A 199 -25.25 2.77 4.96
N LYS A 200 -25.04 3.38 6.13
CA LYS A 200 -26.02 3.40 7.22
C LYS A 200 -27.33 4.05 6.78
N GLN A 201 -27.25 5.23 6.16
CA GLN A 201 -28.42 5.95 5.68
C GLN A 201 -29.23 5.14 4.64
N TYR A 202 -28.53 4.49 3.70
CA TYR A 202 -29.18 3.61 2.73
C TYR A 202 -29.85 2.41 3.40
N SER A 203 -29.14 1.75 4.33
CA SER A 203 -29.67 0.58 5.05
C SER A 203 -30.89 0.91 5.90
N GLU A 204 -30.86 2.04 6.63
CA GLU A 204 -31.99 2.50 7.44
C GLU A 204 -33.20 2.84 6.56
N SER A 205 -32.99 3.58 5.46
CA SER A 205 -34.07 3.91 4.51
C SER A 205 -34.68 2.65 3.91
N LYS A 206 -33.83 1.69 3.50
CA LYS A 206 -34.27 0.41 2.98
C LYS A 206 -35.07 -0.39 4.01
N GLN A 207 -34.59 -0.44 5.26
CA GLN A 207 -35.28 -1.14 6.34
C GLN A 207 -36.66 -0.53 6.63
N SER A 208 -36.77 0.81 6.65
CA SER A 208 -38.05 1.50 6.82
C SER A 208 -39.03 1.15 5.69
N ILE A 209 -38.55 1.11 4.43
CA ILE A 209 -39.37 0.69 3.28
C ILE A 209 -39.80 -0.77 3.41
N ASP A 210 -38.85 -1.68 3.66
CA ASP A 210 -39.13 -3.12 3.78
C ASP A 210 -40.04 -3.41 4.99
N ALA A 211 -40.08 -2.55 6.01
CA ALA A 211 -41.02 -2.68 7.12
C ALA A 211 -42.46 -2.28 6.76
N MET A 212 -42.67 -1.48 5.70
CA MET A 212 -43.98 -1.04 5.21
C MET A 212 -44.63 -2.04 4.25
N ILE A 213 -43.87 -2.97 3.68
CA ILE A 213 -44.35 -3.91 2.66
C ILE A 213 -43.88 -5.33 2.93
N ASP A 214 -44.81 -6.28 2.95
CA ASP A 214 -44.52 -7.72 3.00
C ASP A 214 -45.02 -8.39 1.71
N GLY A 215 -44.09 -8.69 0.81
CA GLY A 215 -44.39 -9.14 -0.55
C GLY A 215 -45.12 -8.05 -1.34
N GLU A 216 -46.41 -8.25 -1.62
CA GLU A 216 -47.27 -7.29 -2.34
C GLU A 216 -48.27 -6.57 -1.42
N LYS A 217 -48.27 -6.86 -0.12
CA LYS A 217 -49.24 -6.31 0.85
C LYS A 217 -48.61 -5.25 1.75
N LEU A 218 -49.41 -4.24 2.10
CA LEU A 218 -49.02 -3.24 3.07
C LEU A 218 -49.08 -3.82 4.49
N THR A 219 -48.11 -3.43 5.32
CA THR A 219 -48.09 -3.75 6.75
C THR A 219 -48.73 -2.61 7.56
N SER A 220 -48.88 -2.78 8.88
CA SER A 220 -49.31 -1.72 9.79
C SER A 220 -48.35 -0.52 9.87
N ASN A 221 -47.10 -0.68 9.43
CA ASN A 221 -46.13 0.40 9.39
C ASN A 221 -46.31 1.29 8.15
N ALA A 222 -47.05 0.85 7.13
CA ALA A 222 -47.38 1.66 5.96
C ALA A 222 -48.47 2.68 6.30
N ASN A 223 -48.07 3.78 6.95
CA ASN A 223 -48.92 4.91 7.26
C ASN A 223 -48.28 6.21 6.75
N ALA A 224 -49.07 7.29 6.69
CA ALA A 224 -48.64 8.55 6.12
C ALA A 224 -47.40 9.15 6.80
N GLU A 225 -47.28 9.01 8.13
CA GLU A 225 -46.15 9.52 8.89
C GLU A 225 -44.84 8.80 8.52
N ASN A 226 -44.85 7.47 8.59
CA ASN A 226 -43.69 6.65 8.22
C ASN A 226 -43.32 6.82 6.75
N PHE A 227 -44.31 6.94 5.85
CA PHE A 227 -44.08 7.18 4.44
C PHE A 227 -43.36 8.51 4.20
N ILE A 228 -43.88 9.62 4.74
CA ILE A 228 -43.28 10.96 4.58
C ILE A 228 -41.87 11.00 5.17
N LEU A 229 -41.68 10.42 6.37
CA LEU A 229 -40.37 10.34 7.00
C LEU A 229 -39.37 9.60 6.11
N THR A 230 -39.76 8.42 5.61
CA THR A 230 -38.90 7.58 4.77
C THR A 230 -38.61 8.23 3.43
N PHE A 231 -39.59 8.89 2.80
CA PHE A 231 -39.41 9.64 1.57
C PHE A 231 -38.37 10.75 1.72
N ASN A 232 -38.44 11.51 2.82
CA ASN A 232 -37.46 12.55 3.12
C ASN A 232 -36.05 11.98 3.36
N GLN A 233 -35.93 10.82 3.99
CA GLN A 233 -34.63 10.14 4.17
C GLN A 233 -34.04 9.65 2.83
N VAL A 234 -34.87 9.06 1.97
CA VAL A 234 -34.44 8.58 0.64
C VAL A 234 -33.92 9.72 -0.24
N ALA A 235 -34.51 10.92 -0.14
CA ALA A 235 -34.06 12.10 -0.88
C ALA A 235 -32.62 12.52 -0.55
N LEU A 236 -32.11 12.16 0.64
CA LEU A 236 -30.74 12.48 1.06
C LEU A 236 -29.69 11.48 0.57
N ILE A 237 -30.11 10.34 -0.02
CA ILE A 237 -29.18 9.34 -0.55
C ILE A 237 -28.49 9.91 -1.79
N LYS A 238 -27.16 10.04 -1.71
CA LYS A 238 -26.34 10.66 -2.75
C LYS A 238 -26.26 9.81 -4.02
N ASN A 239 -26.15 8.50 -3.89
CA ASN A 239 -26.08 7.59 -5.03
C ASN A 239 -27.43 7.52 -5.76
N GLU A 240 -27.47 7.97 -7.01
CA GLU A 240 -28.71 8.07 -7.77
C GLU A 240 -29.36 6.72 -8.09
N GLY A 241 -28.55 5.69 -8.36
CA GLY A 241 -29.05 4.35 -8.65
C GLY A 241 -29.71 3.71 -7.43
N LEU A 242 -29.03 3.77 -6.27
CA LEU A 242 -29.57 3.29 -5.00
C LEU A 242 -30.82 4.08 -4.59
N ARG A 243 -30.77 5.42 -4.72
CA ARG A 243 -31.92 6.29 -4.44
C ARG A 243 -33.12 5.91 -5.31
N LYS A 244 -32.92 5.79 -6.63
CA LYS A 244 -33.98 5.41 -7.57
C LYS A 244 -34.62 4.07 -7.20
N SER A 245 -33.82 3.07 -6.86
CA SER A 245 -34.34 1.77 -6.44
C SER A 245 -35.25 1.83 -5.20
N LEU A 246 -34.99 2.76 -4.27
CA LEU A 246 -35.84 2.96 -3.10
C LEU A 246 -37.07 3.81 -3.41
N VAL A 247 -36.94 4.82 -4.27
CA VAL A 247 -38.08 5.61 -4.77
C VAL A 247 -39.08 4.72 -5.50
N ASP A 248 -38.63 3.83 -6.39
CA ASP A 248 -39.51 2.92 -7.12
C ASP A 248 -40.35 2.03 -6.16
N LYS A 249 -39.78 1.65 -5.00
CA LYS A 249 -40.51 0.92 -3.95
C LYS A 249 -41.50 1.82 -3.19
N LEU A 250 -41.12 3.06 -2.88
CA LEU A 250 -42.03 4.03 -2.25
C LEU A 250 -43.21 4.36 -3.17
N ASP A 251 -42.98 4.57 -4.46
CA ASP A 251 -44.05 4.80 -5.45
C ASP A 251 -45.03 3.63 -5.53
N PHE A 252 -44.56 2.40 -5.31
CA PHE A 252 -45.45 1.24 -5.18
C PHE A 252 -46.29 1.32 -3.89
N ILE A 253 -45.66 1.63 -2.75
CA ILE A 253 -46.37 1.76 -1.46
C ILE A 253 -47.43 2.87 -1.54
N ASP A 254 -47.11 4.02 -2.13
CA ASP A 254 -48.02 5.15 -2.31
C ASP A 254 -49.29 4.75 -3.07
N LYS A 255 -49.14 4.09 -4.23
CA LYS A 255 -50.26 3.56 -5.01
C LYS A 255 -51.13 2.55 -4.24
N GLN A 256 -50.52 1.78 -3.34
CA GLN A 256 -51.28 0.83 -2.52
C GLN A 256 -52.01 1.52 -1.36
N LEU A 257 -51.47 2.61 -0.82
CA LEU A 257 -52.14 3.43 0.20
C LEU A 257 -53.36 4.15 -0.36
N GLU A 258 -53.32 4.54 -1.63
CA GLU A 258 -54.47 5.10 -2.35
C GLU A 258 -55.59 4.07 -2.61
N ASN A 259 -55.30 2.77 -2.48
CA ASN A 259 -56.28 1.69 -2.70
C ASN A 259 -56.83 1.16 -1.36
N PRO A 260 -58.06 1.54 -0.96
CA PRO A 260 -58.62 1.20 0.36
C PRO A 260 -58.86 -0.31 0.58
N ALA A 261 -58.78 -1.15 -0.45
CA ALA A 261 -58.91 -2.60 -0.33
C ALA A 261 -57.66 -3.31 0.24
N ASN A 262 -56.51 -2.62 0.31
CA ASN A 262 -55.20 -3.22 0.63
C ASN A 262 -54.63 -2.82 2.01
N ILE A 263 -55.37 -2.04 2.80
CA ILE A 263 -55.00 -1.70 4.17
C ILE A 263 -55.34 -2.89 5.08
N ALA A 264 -54.33 -3.51 5.69
CA ALA A 264 -54.54 -4.57 6.66
C ALA A 264 -55.35 -4.03 7.86
N VAL A 265 -56.59 -4.48 8.00
CA VAL A 265 -57.45 -4.16 9.13
C VAL A 265 -56.83 -4.78 10.39
N PRO A 266 -56.64 -4.02 11.49
CA PRO A 266 -56.22 -4.60 12.75
C PRO A 266 -57.32 -5.56 13.22
N THR A 267 -57.01 -6.85 13.35
CA THR A 267 -57.87 -7.78 14.09
C THR A 267 -57.68 -7.52 15.58
N ASP A 268 -58.35 -6.49 16.10
CA ASP A 268 -58.58 -6.39 17.54
C ASP A 268 -59.62 -7.45 17.93
N GLY A 269 -59.22 -8.32 18.85
CA GLY A 269 -60.13 -9.27 19.47
C GLY A 269 -61.06 -8.55 20.45
N ASP A 270 -62.37 -8.67 20.24
CA ASP A 270 -63.35 -8.63 21.32
C ASP A 270 -64.54 -9.53 20.96
N GLY A 271 -64.45 -10.77 21.44
CA GLY A 271 -65.53 -11.74 21.44
C GLY A 271 -65.88 -12.08 22.87
N GLY A 272 -66.24 -11.09 23.68
CA GLY A 272 -66.80 -11.29 25.01
C GLY A 272 -68.04 -12.19 24.97
N THR A 273 -67.89 -13.45 25.33
CA THR A 273 -69.01 -14.36 25.61
C THR A 273 -69.63 -13.99 26.96
N LEU A 274 -70.84 -13.45 26.93
CA LEU A 274 -71.73 -13.32 28.09
C LEU A 274 -72.07 -14.71 28.65
N PRO A 275 -72.02 -14.94 29.97
CA PRO A 275 -72.57 -16.15 30.58
C PRO A 275 -74.11 -16.06 30.66
N PRO A 276 -74.83 -17.19 30.56
CA PRO A 276 -76.30 -17.21 30.63
C PRO A 276 -76.82 -16.95 32.05
N PRO A 277 -78.08 -16.52 32.21
CA PRO A 277 -78.66 -16.22 33.50
C PRO A 277 -78.96 -17.51 34.27
N SER A 278 -78.65 -17.49 35.56
CA SER A 278 -78.97 -18.56 36.51
C SER A 278 -80.47 -18.58 36.83
N GLU A 279 -81.12 -19.73 36.65
CA GLU A 279 -82.28 -20.17 37.43
C GLU A 279 -81.86 -21.27 38.40
#